data_AF-A0A444GL92-F1
#
_entry.id   AF-A0A444GL92-F1
#
_cell.length_a   1.000
_cell.length_b   1.000
_cell.length_c   1.000
_cell.angle_alpha   90.00
_cell.angle_beta   90.00
_cell.angle_gamma   90.00
#
_symmetry.space_group_name_H-M   'P 1'
#
loop_
_entity.id
_entity.type
_entity.pdbx_description
1 polymer ?
#
loop_
_entity_poly.entity_id
_entity_poly.type
_entity_poly.pdbx_seq_one_letter_code
_entity_poly.pdbx_strand_id
1 'polypeptide(L)' 'MACAYSLRPREGATVSTPLEWDELTAAFDIKNYTIKTVPERVKVKGDLWENFFIDAVDLKTILDKIKQTG' A
#
# COMPACT_ATOMS: atom_id res chain seq x y z
N MET A 1 8.85 -3.08 10.69
CA MET A 1 7.72 -2.80 9.78
C MET A 1 7.49 -1.30 9.75
N ALA A 2 7.18 -0.72 8.58
CA ALA A 2 6.81 0.68 8.45
C ALA A 2 5.28 0.75 8.26
N CYS A 3 4.60 1.69 8.91
CA CYS A 3 3.15 1.84 8.79
C CYS A 3 2.78 2.57 7.49
N ALA A 4 1.54 2.43 7.02
CA ALA A 4 1.01 3.27 5.95
C ALA A 4 1.21 4.76 6.29
N TYR A 5 1.56 5.55 5.29
CA TYR A 5 1.88 6.97 5.36
C TYR A 5 3.11 7.35 6.23
N SER A 6 3.87 6.38 6.74
CA SER A 6 5.10 6.69 7.48
C SER A 6 6.24 7.13 6.56
N LEU A 7 7.04 8.09 7.05
CA LEU A 7 8.25 8.56 6.38
C LEU A 7 9.41 7.57 6.52
N ARG A 8 10.31 7.62 5.54
CA ARG A 8 11.56 6.84 5.55
C ARG A 8 12.75 7.79 5.69
N PRO A 9 13.74 7.48 6.56
CA PRO A 9 14.97 8.25 6.69
C PRO A 9 15.90 7.93 5.51
N ARG A 10 15.49 8.38 4.32
CA ARG A 10 16.20 8.23 3.04
C ARG A 10 16.18 9.58 2.32
N GLU A 11 17.05 9.73 1.34
CA GLU A 11 17.07 10.90 0.47
C GLU A 11 15.66 11.17 -0.10
N GLY A 12 15.22 12.42 -0.05
CA GLY A 12 13.88 12.83 -0.47
C GLY A 12 12.76 12.56 0.55
N ALA A 13 13.04 11.94 1.71
CA ALA A 13 12.05 11.62 2.75
C ALA A 13 10.80 10.92 2.16
N THR A 14 11.03 9.79 1.49
CA THR A 14 9.97 9.01 0.83
C THR A 14 8.94 8.48 1.83
N VAL A 15 7.69 8.29 1.39
CA VAL A 15 6.55 7.88 2.21
C VAL A 15 6.10 6.47 1.82
N SER A 16 5.78 5.63 2.81
CA SER A 16 5.12 4.32 2.62
C SER A 16 3.66 4.51 2.19
N THR A 17 3.45 4.82 0.91
CA THR A 17 2.18 5.33 0.39
C THR A 17 1.30 4.18 -0.11
N PRO A 18 0.03 4.05 0.34
CA PRO A 18 -0.95 3.18 -0.30
C PRO A 18 -1.17 3.54 -1.78
N LEU A 19 -1.32 2.53 -2.62
CA LEU A 19 -1.46 2.65 -4.07
C LEU A 19 -2.60 1.76 -4.57
N GLU A 20 -3.16 2.12 -5.71
CA GLU A 20 -4.05 1.28 -6.50
C GLU A 20 -3.21 0.25 -7.28
N TRP A 21 -3.80 -0.92 -7.58
CA TRP A 21 -3.11 -1.99 -8.31
C TRP A 21 -2.64 -1.54 -9.70
N ASP A 22 -3.41 -0.70 -10.38
CA ASP A 22 -3.10 -0.20 -11.72
C ASP A 22 -1.89 0.74 -11.76
N GLU A 23 -1.43 1.26 -10.60
CA GLU A 23 -0.25 2.12 -10.52
C GLU A 23 1.07 1.33 -10.51
N LEU A 24 1.02 0.03 -10.21
CA LEU A 24 2.19 -0.84 -10.14
C LEU A 24 2.62 -1.33 -11.52
N THR A 25 3.08 -0.37 -12.34
CA THR A 25 3.58 -0.61 -13.69
C THR A 25 5.11 -0.70 -13.73
N ALA A 26 5.68 -1.09 -14.88
CA ALA A 26 7.13 -1.09 -15.09
C ALA A 26 7.78 0.30 -14.96
N ALA A 27 6.99 1.39 -15.05
CA ALA A 27 7.46 2.76 -14.89
C ALA A 27 7.35 3.27 -13.44
N PHE A 28 6.91 2.44 -12.49
CA PHE A 28 6.74 2.82 -11.10
C PHE A 28 8.07 3.20 -10.43
N ASP A 29 8.10 4.37 -9.76
CA ASP A 29 9.25 4.82 -8.97
C ASP A 29 8.81 5.36 -7.60
N ILE A 30 9.36 4.76 -6.54
CA ILE A 30 9.13 5.13 -5.15
C ILE A 30 9.59 6.58 -4.85
N LYS A 31 10.57 7.09 -5.60
CA LYS A 31 11.10 8.47 -5.42
C LYS A 31 10.05 9.56 -5.67
N ASN A 32 8.96 9.23 -6.38
CA ASN A 32 7.86 10.16 -6.62
C ASN A 32 6.96 10.38 -5.39
N TYR A 33 7.09 9.53 -4.35
CA TYR A 33 6.24 9.55 -3.16
C TYR A 33 7.03 10.05 -1.96
N THR A 34 6.96 11.35 -1.70
CA THR A 34 7.74 12.06 -0.68
C THR A 34 6.86 12.84 0.27
N ILE A 35 7.44 13.36 1.36
CA ILE A 35 6.77 14.30 2.27
C ILE A 35 6.15 15.51 1.55
N LYS A 36 6.67 15.89 0.37
CA LYS A 36 6.19 17.04 -0.41
C LYS A 36 5.08 16.68 -1.39
N THR A 37 5.06 15.46 -1.91
CA THR A 37 4.13 15.06 -2.99
C THR A 37 2.91 14.30 -2.48
N VAL A 38 3.05 13.52 -1.39
CA VAL A 38 1.96 12.70 -0.87
C VAL A 38 0.77 13.50 -0.30
N PRO A 39 0.96 14.64 0.40
CA PRO A 39 -0.19 15.41 0.89
C PRO A 39 -1.15 15.85 -0.22
N GLU A 40 -0.62 16.24 -1.38
CA GLU A 40 -1.46 16.63 -2.52
C GLU A 40 -2.15 15.41 -3.14
N ARG A 41 -1.44 14.29 -3.26
CA ARG A 41 -2.02 13.02 -3.69
C ARG A 41 -3.22 12.62 -2.84
N VAL A 42 -3.11 12.68 -1.50
CA VAL A 42 -4.20 12.30 -0.59
C VAL A 42 -5.42 13.19 -0.79
N LYS A 43 -5.25 14.49 -1.08
CA LYS A 43 -6.39 15.36 -1.42
C LYS A 43 -7.09 14.97 -2.71
N VAL A 44 -6.32 14.52 -3.71
CA VAL A 44 -6.86 14.14 -5.03
C VAL A 44 -7.50 12.75 -5.02
N LYS A 45 -6.85 11.77 -4.36
CA LYS A 45 -7.25 10.35 -4.37
C LYS A 45 -8.12 9.96 -3.17
N GLY A 46 -8.12 10.73 -2.09
CA GLY A 46 -8.72 10.32 -0.82
C GLY A 46 -7.89 9.25 -0.11
N ASP A 47 -8.52 8.54 0.84
CA ASP A 47 -7.91 7.42 1.53
C ASP A 47 -8.22 6.10 0.82
N LEU A 48 -7.21 5.55 0.13
CA LEU A 48 -7.36 4.29 -0.60
C LEU A 48 -7.61 3.07 0.30
N TRP A 49 -7.37 3.20 1.61
CA TRP A 49 -7.61 2.14 2.59
C TRP A 49 -8.88 2.37 3.43
N GLU A 50 -9.76 3.30 3.04
CA GLU A 50 -10.99 3.59 3.78
C GLU A 50 -11.83 2.33 4.12
N ASN A 51 -11.84 1.36 3.20
CA ASN A 51 -12.64 0.14 3.30
C ASN A 51 -11.82 -1.09 3.75
N PHE A 52 -10.57 -0.90 4.20
CA PHE A 52 -9.63 -1.99 4.51
C PHE A 52 -10.19 -3.00 5.52
N PHE A 53 -11.00 -2.54 6.48
CA PHE A 53 -11.56 -3.40 7.54
C PHE A 53 -12.90 -4.06 7.18
N ILE A 54 -13.45 -3.80 5.99
CA ILE A 54 -14.77 -4.31 5.61
C ILE A 54 -14.70 -5.76 5.14
N ASP A 55 -13.61 -6.15 4.47
CA ASP A 55 -13.46 -7.48 3.89
C ASP A 55 -12.34 -8.27 4.58
N ALA A 56 -12.73 -9.04 5.61
CA ALA A 56 -11.81 -9.88 6.36
C ALA A 56 -11.74 -11.29 5.74
N VAL A 57 -10.52 -11.80 5.56
CA VAL A 57 -10.28 -13.10 4.95
C VAL A 57 -10.10 -14.19 6.00
N ASP A 58 -10.81 -15.31 5.84
CA ASP A 58 -10.72 -16.47 6.74
C ASP A 58 -9.42 -17.27 6.53
N LEU A 59 -8.55 -17.25 7.54
CA LEU A 59 -7.25 -17.93 7.50
C LEU A 59 -7.38 -19.46 7.43
N LYS A 60 -8.43 -20.05 8.01
CA LYS A 60 -8.62 -21.50 8.01
C LYS A 60 -8.86 -22.02 6.59
N THR A 61 -9.74 -21.33 5.85
CA THR A 61 -10.05 -21.62 4.45
C THR A 61 -8.80 -21.55 3.57
N ILE A 62 -7.91 -20.58 3.82
CA ILE A 62 -6.63 -20.49 3.09
C ILE A 62 -5.73 -21.68 3.41
N LEU A 63 -5.57 -22.03 4.68
CA LEU A 63 -4.71 -23.14 5.10
C LEU A 63 -5.18 -24.49 4.54
N ASP A 64 -6.49 -24.72 4.48
CA ASP A 64 -7.06 -25.94 3.93
C ASP A 64 -6.82 -26.05 2.41
N LYS A 65 -6.85 -24.93 1.66
CA LYS A 65 -6.49 -24.91 0.23
C LYS A 65 -5.02 -25.23 -0.01
N ILE A 66 -4.11 -24.68 0.80
CA ILE A 66 -2.67 -24.92 0.67
C ILE A 66 -2.34 -26.40 0.88
N LYS A 67 -2.94 -27.04 1.90
CA LYS A 67 -2.70 -28.46 2.22
C LYS A 67 -3.19 -29.43 1.14
N GLN A 68 -4.21 -29.08 0.37
CA GLN A 68 -4.72 -29.91 -0.73
C GLN A 68 -3.86 -29.83 -2.01
N THR A 69 -2.92 -28.88 -2.07
CA THR A 69 -2.07 -28.62 -3.24
C THR A 69 -0.68 -29.27 -3.10
N GLY A 70 -0.44 -30.06 -2.05
CA GLY A 70 0.78 -30.85 -1.83
C GLY A 70 0.48 -32.34 -1.83
#